data_AF-A0A803VYB2-F1
#
_entry.id   AF-A0A803VYB2-F1
#
_cell.length_a   1.000
_cell.length_b   1.000
_cell.length_c   1.000
_cell.angle_alpha   90.00
_cell.angle_beta   90.00
_cell.angle_gamma   90.00
#
_symmetry.space_group_name_H-M   'P 1'
#
loop_
_entity.id
_entity.type
_entity.pdbx_description
1 polymer ?
#
loop_
_entity_poly.entity_id
_entity_poly.type
_entity_poly.pdbx_seq_one_letter_code
_entity_poly.pdbx_strand_id
1 'polypeptide(L)'
;MLVGLQLQPYKGCQAAGPGGAPSSLAAMGRSAFALVLALALAVCVSPAERKCLLSGSWQSDTSSRMVVFTLEKDNRFSGFYLPGPAAGNSELLTSPLEGSQQDTGLAPQPTFSFTVNWRLRDSGAAQATVFLGQCYVDTNGEETLHALWLLREANDSPAEDWKATRIGTSVFTRIK
;
A
#
# COMPACT_ATOMS: atom_id res chain seq x y z
N MET A 1 -15.48 2.11 29.40
CA MET A 1 -16.20 1.95 28.11
C MET A 1 -15.14 1.69 27.04
N LEU A 2 -14.75 0.43 26.87
CA LEU A 2 -13.82 -0.02 25.83
C LEU A 2 -14.63 -0.89 24.86
N VAL A 3 -14.68 -0.51 23.58
CA VAL A 3 -15.18 -1.38 22.51
C VAL A 3 -13.94 -1.85 21.75
N GLY A 4 -13.57 -3.11 21.96
CA GLY A 4 -12.56 -3.80 21.17
C GLY A 4 -13.19 -4.32 19.88
N LEU A 5 -12.72 -3.84 18.74
CA LEU A 5 -12.96 -4.49 17.45
C LEU A 5 -11.96 -5.64 17.31
N GLN A 6 -12.42 -6.86 17.57
CA GLN A 6 -11.70 -8.08 17.18
C GLN A 6 -11.95 -8.34 15.70
N LEU A 7 -10.89 -8.24 14.89
CA LEU A 7 -10.86 -8.75 13.53
C LEU A 7 -10.95 -10.29 13.59
N GLN A 8 -12.04 -10.85 13.06
CA GLN A 8 -12.14 -12.30 12.88
C GLN A 8 -11.23 -12.76 11.72
N PRO A 9 -10.53 -13.90 11.87
CA PRO A 9 -9.79 -14.48 10.76
C PRO A 9 -10.74 -15.05 9.71
N TYR A 10 -10.40 -14.81 8.44
CA TYR A 10 -11.06 -15.40 7.27
C TYR A 10 -11.09 -16.94 7.39
N LYS A 11 -12.30 -17.52 7.44
CA LYS A 11 -12.50 -18.96 7.25
C LYS A 11 -12.36 -19.28 5.77
N GLY A 12 -11.27 -19.94 5.40
CA GLY A 12 -11.12 -20.58 4.09
C GLY A 12 -12.21 -21.64 3.88
N CYS A 13 -12.75 -21.73 2.67
CA CYS A 13 -13.67 -22.80 2.28
C CYS A 13 -12.97 -24.16 2.40
N GLN A 14 -13.40 -24.95 3.39
CA GLN A 14 -13.01 -26.36 3.53
C GLN A 14 -13.75 -27.19 2.46
N ALA A 15 -12.99 -27.95 1.67
CA ALA A 15 -13.53 -28.91 0.72
C ALA A 15 -14.26 -30.03 1.47
N ALA A 16 -15.55 -30.23 1.16
CA ALA A 16 -16.28 -31.40 1.61
C ALA A 16 -15.85 -32.62 0.77
N GLY A 17 -15.38 -33.68 1.44
CA GLY A 17 -15.03 -34.95 0.81
C GLY A 17 -16.24 -35.68 0.22
N PRO A 18 -16.04 -36.64 -0.70
CA PRO A 18 -17.13 -37.28 -1.43
C PRO A 18 -17.86 -38.28 -0.55
N GLY A 19 -19.07 -37.93 -0.12
CA GLY A 19 -20.00 -38.84 0.54
C GLY A 19 -20.96 -39.46 -0.46
N GLY A 20 -20.88 -40.79 -0.61
CA GLY A 20 -21.97 -41.71 -0.99
C GLY A 20 -22.85 -41.37 -2.20
N ALA A 21 -22.63 -42.05 -3.32
CA ALA A 21 -23.56 -42.08 -4.45
C ALA A 21 -24.82 -42.92 -4.13
N PRO A 22 -26.04 -42.42 -4.41
CA PRO A 22 -27.16 -43.27 -4.73
C PRO A 22 -27.31 -43.37 -6.26
N SER A 23 -27.41 -44.60 -6.71
CA SER A 23 -27.70 -45.04 -8.07
C SER A 23 -29.09 -44.57 -8.51
N SER A 24 -29.15 -43.60 -9.43
CA SER A 24 -30.25 -43.47 -10.41
C SER A 24 -29.85 -42.46 -11.49
N LEU A 25 -29.46 -42.96 -12.66
CA LEU A 25 -29.31 -42.18 -13.89
C LEU A 25 -30.71 -41.85 -14.42
N ALA A 26 -31.38 -40.88 -13.81
CA ALA A 26 -32.54 -40.24 -14.39
C ALA A 26 -32.08 -39.03 -15.22
N ALA A 27 -32.50 -39.01 -16.48
CA ALA A 27 -32.14 -38.02 -17.49
C ALA A 27 -32.22 -36.58 -16.97
N MET A 28 -31.06 -35.98 -16.71
CA MET A 28 -30.97 -34.56 -16.37
C MET A 28 -31.24 -33.76 -17.64
N GLY A 29 -32.42 -33.14 -17.73
CA GLY A 29 -32.79 -32.30 -18.87
C GLY A 29 -31.72 -31.23 -19.11
N ARG A 30 -31.42 -30.93 -20.39
CA ARG A 30 -30.40 -29.95 -20.83
C ARG A 30 -30.49 -28.60 -20.08
N SER A 31 -31.69 -28.23 -19.63
CA SER A 31 -31.97 -27.03 -18.83
C SER A 31 -31.40 -27.10 -17.41
N ALA A 32 -31.53 -28.23 -16.71
CA ALA A 32 -30.99 -28.40 -15.36
C ALA A 32 -29.46 -28.45 -15.36
N PHE A 33 -28.86 -29.06 -16.40
CA PHE A 33 -27.40 -29.08 -16.57
C PHE A 33 -26.84 -27.70 -16.91
N ALA A 34 -27.53 -26.94 -17.77
CA ALA A 34 -27.18 -25.54 -18.06
C ALA A 34 -27.30 -24.64 -16.84
N LEU A 35 -28.32 -24.86 -15.99
CA LEU A 35 -28.51 -24.11 -14.75
C LEU A 35 -27.39 -24.40 -13.75
N VAL A 36 -27.04 -25.68 -13.55
CA VAL A 36 -25.90 -26.08 -12.69
C VAL A 36 -24.59 -25.52 -13.21
N LEU A 37 -24.36 -25.51 -14.53
CA LEU A 37 -23.18 -24.90 -15.13
C LEU A 37 -23.15 -23.38 -14.96
N ALA A 38 -24.29 -22.70 -15.11
CA ALA A 38 -24.40 -21.25 -14.88
C ALA A 38 -24.19 -20.88 -13.40
N LEU A 39 -24.72 -21.69 -12.47
CA LEU A 39 -24.47 -21.55 -11.03
C LEU A 39 -23.00 -21.86 -10.67
N ALA A 40 -22.35 -22.83 -11.33
CA ALA A 40 -20.93 -23.11 -11.13
C ALA A 40 -20.02 -22.02 -11.71
N LEU A 41 -20.41 -21.37 -12.83
CA LEU A 41 -19.69 -20.22 -13.41
C LEU A 41 -19.91 -18.92 -12.63
N ALA A 42 -21.01 -18.79 -11.89
CA ALA A 42 -21.26 -17.66 -10.99
C ALA A 42 -20.46 -17.73 -9.68
N VAL A 43 -19.80 -18.87 -9.40
CA VAL A 43 -18.96 -19.09 -8.23
C VAL A 43 -17.51 -18.80 -8.63
N CYS A 44 -16.93 -17.76 -8.02
CA CYS A 44 -15.51 -17.37 -8.05
C CYS A 44 -15.03 -16.39 -9.14
N VAL A 45 -15.79 -15.35 -9.47
CA VAL A 45 -15.12 -14.08 -9.82
C VAL A 45 -14.73 -13.41 -8.51
N SER A 46 -13.57 -13.77 -7.95
CA SER A 46 -12.95 -12.92 -6.94
C SER A 46 -12.75 -11.54 -7.57
N PRO A 47 -13.12 -10.44 -6.90
CA PRO A 47 -12.75 -9.12 -7.38
C PRO A 47 -11.25 -9.12 -7.61
N ALA A 48 -10.81 -8.76 -8.82
CA ALA A 48 -9.40 -8.58 -9.09
C ALA A 48 -8.84 -7.64 -8.03
N GLU A 49 -7.80 -8.08 -7.32
CA GLU A 49 -7.16 -7.28 -6.28
C GLU A 49 -6.72 -5.96 -6.93
N ARG A 50 -7.24 -4.84 -6.43
CA ARG A 50 -6.88 -3.52 -6.95
C ARG A 50 -5.40 -3.28 -6.67
N LYS A 51 -4.61 -3.25 -7.73
CA LYS A 51 -3.19 -2.90 -7.69
C LYS A 51 -2.99 -1.41 -7.51
N CYS A 52 -1.77 -1.04 -7.12
CA CYS A 52 -1.33 0.30 -6.83
C CYS A 52 -2.13 1.02 -5.73
N LEU A 53 -2.74 0.28 -4.80
CA LEU A 53 -3.24 0.88 -3.56
C LEU A 53 -2.06 1.11 -2.62
N LEU A 54 -1.77 2.38 -2.28
CA LEU A 54 -0.64 2.71 -1.39
C LEU A 54 -0.81 2.18 0.03
N SER A 55 -2.03 1.89 0.48
CA SER A 55 -2.28 1.29 1.79
C SER A 55 -1.44 0.02 2.00
N GLY A 56 -0.86 -0.09 3.20
CA GLY A 56 0.01 -1.21 3.57
C GLY A 56 1.43 -0.79 3.88
N SER A 57 2.34 -1.75 3.83
CA SER A 57 3.75 -1.56 4.19
C SER A 57 4.66 -1.67 2.97
N TRP A 58 5.62 -0.77 2.88
CA TRP A 58 6.58 -0.65 1.78
C TRP A 58 8.00 -0.55 2.33
N GLN A 59 8.96 -1.10 1.60
CA GLN A 59 10.38 -0.98 1.89
C GLN A 59 11.10 -0.28 0.75
N SER A 60 11.95 0.70 1.05
CA SER A 60 12.81 1.33 0.05
C SER A 60 14.06 0.49 -0.26
N ASP A 61 14.68 0.75 -1.39
CA ASP A 61 16.04 0.36 -1.77
C ASP A 61 17.10 0.60 -0.68
N THR A 62 16.94 1.64 0.14
CA THR A 62 17.79 1.99 1.29
C THR A 62 17.34 1.36 2.61
N SER A 63 16.45 0.37 2.57
CA SER A 63 15.88 -0.31 3.73
C SER A 63 15.05 0.57 4.68
N SER A 64 14.65 1.76 4.24
CA SER A 64 13.63 2.55 4.95
C SER A 64 12.28 1.87 4.81
N ARG A 65 11.40 2.03 5.80
CA ARG A 65 10.06 1.44 5.78
C ARG A 65 8.99 2.53 5.84
N MET A 66 7.98 2.39 5.00
CA MET A 66 6.81 3.25 4.97
C MET A 66 5.57 2.41 5.29
N VAL A 67 4.72 2.88 6.19
CA VAL A 67 3.43 2.27 6.51
C VAL A 67 2.34 3.30 6.24
N VAL A 68 1.36 2.95 5.41
CA VAL A 68 0.33 3.86 4.91
C VAL A 68 -1.06 3.36 5.29
N PHE A 69 -1.88 4.27 5.81
CA PHE A 69 -3.29 4.08 6.14
C PHE A 69 -4.13 5.05 5.30
N THR A 70 -5.16 4.52 4.63
CA THR A 70 -6.06 5.34 3.80
C THR A 70 -7.00 6.16 4.66
N LEU A 71 -7.23 7.42 4.28
CA LEU A 71 -8.26 8.27 4.86
C LEU A 71 -9.50 8.23 3.96
N GLU A 72 -10.68 8.18 4.58
CA GLU A 72 -11.83 7.44 4.08
C GLU A 72 -12.38 7.81 2.69
N LYS A 73 -12.15 8.99 2.08
CA LYS A 73 -12.81 9.33 0.78
C LYS A 73 -12.06 10.19 -0.27
N ASP A 74 -10.95 10.85 0.04
CA ASP A 74 -10.36 11.84 -0.89
C ASP A 74 -9.04 11.38 -1.53
N ASN A 75 -8.79 10.07 -1.59
CA ASN A 75 -7.49 9.47 -1.93
C ASN A 75 -6.32 10.03 -1.11
N ARG A 76 -6.62 10.65 0.04
CA ARG A 76 -5.65 11.09 1.03
C ARG A 76 -5.26 9.93 1.91
N PHE A 77 -4.04 9.96 2.38
CA PHE A 77 -3.53 8.95 3.29
C PHE A 77 -2.62 9.60 4.33
N SER A 78 -2.48 8.90 5.45
CA SER A 78 -1.50 9.19 6.48
C SER A 78 -0.68 7.95 6.79
N GLY A 79 0.35 8.08 7.59
CA GLY A 79 1.21 6.95 7.86
C GLY A 79 2.40 7.27 8.74
N PHE A 80 3.35 6.34 8.73
CA PHE A 80 4.64 6.49 9.37
C PHE A 80 5.76 6.13 8.41
N TYR A 81 6.82 6.94 8.44
CA TYR A 81 8.09 6.67 7.78
C TYR A 81 9.12 6.31 8.83
N LEU A 82 9.80 5.18 8.62
CA LEU A 82 10.86 4.65 9.45
C LEU A 82 12.15 4.72 8.64
N PRO A 83 13.14 5.52 9.05
CA PRO A 83 14.41 5.64 8.36
C PRO A 83 15.15 4.30 8.36
N GLY A 84 15.76 3.95 7.23
CA GLY A 84 16.60 2.76 7.10
C GLY A 84 17.99 2.97 7.73
N PRO A 85 18.76 1.89 7.95
CA PRO A 85 20.13 1.99 8.49
C PRO A 85 21.06 2.85 7.64
N ALA A 86 20.83 2.89 6.32
CA ALA A 86 21.61 3.67 5.37
C ALA A 86 21.26 5.17 5.35
N ALA A 87 20.24 5.61 6.11
CA ALA A 87 19.88 7.03 6.19
C ALA A 87 20.98 7.90 6.84
N GLY A 88 22.04 7.30 7.38
CA GLY A 88 23.26 7.98 7.85
C GLY A 88 23.06 8.87 9.08
N ASN A 89 21.83 9.04 9.54
CA ASN A 89 21.46 9.92 10.64
C ASN A 89 20.76 9.11 11.75
N SER A 90 21.52 8.78 12.79
CA SER A 90 21.02 8.08 14.00
C SER A 90 20.03 8.91 14.83
N GLU A 91 19.86 10.20 14.51
CA GLU A 91 18.91 11.10 15.15
C GLU A 91 17.50 10.98 14.58
N LEU A 92 17.33 10.43 13.37
CA LEU A 92 16.01 10.29 12.75
C LEU A 92 15.17 9.24 13.48
N LEU A 93 13.98 9.64 13.91
CA LEU A 93 12.99 8.78 14.53
C LEU A 93 11.86 8.43 13.54
N THR A 94 11.05 7.44 13.91
CA THR A 94 9.78 7.18 13.23
C THR A 94 8.95 8.46 13.17
N SER A 95 8.60 8.86 11.96
CA SER A 95 8.06 10.18 11.67
C SER A 95 6.71 10.06 10.96
N PRO A 96 5.73 10.93 11.26
CA PRO A 96 4.46 10.92 10.57
C PRO A 96 4.63 11.32 9.11
N LEU A 97 3.83 10.72 8.24
CA LEU A 97 3.68 11.14 6.85
C LEU A 97 2.22 11.41 6.51
N GLU A 98 2.00 12.32 5.58
CA GLU A 98 0.68 12.63 5.01
C GLU A 98 0.80 12.88 3.51
N GLY A 99 -0.19 12.43 2.75
CA GLY A 99 -0.14 12.53 1.30
C GLY A 99 -1.47 12.29 0.62
N SER A 100 -1.39 12.19 -0.70
CA SER A 100 -2.51 11.82 -1.56
C SER A 100 -2.05 11.04 -2.77
N GLN A 101 -2.97 10.27 -3.34
CA GLN A 101 -2.79 9.48 -4.54
C GLN A 101 -3.82 9.89 -5.59
N GLN A 102 -3.49 9.80 -6.86
CA GLN A 102 -4.51 9.85 -7.91
C GLN A 102 -5.45 8.65 -7.81
N ASP A 103 -6.70 8.81 -8.23
CA ASP A 103 -7.69 7.74 -8.19
C ASP A 103 -7.25 6.55 -9.05
N THR A 104 -7.11 5.37 -8.44
CA THR A 104 -6.73 4.13 -9.13
C THR A 104 -7.78 3.64 -10.12
N GLY A 105 -9.04 4.06 -9.96
CA GLY A 105 -10.11 3.83 -10.93
C GLY A 105 -9.99 4.68 -12.20
N LEU A 106 -9.27 5.81 -12.14
CA LEU A 106 -9.00 6.68 -13.29
C LEU A 106 -7.63 6.41 -13.91
N ALA A 107 -6.64 6.09 -13.08
CA ALA A 107 -5.27 5.81 -13.49
C ALA A 107 -4.78 4.49 -12.84
N PRO A 108 -4.68 3.38 -13.59
CA PRO A 108 -4.24 2.08 -13.04
C PRO A 108 -2.83 2.07 -12.43
N GLN A 109 -1.98 2.99 -12.88
CA GLN A 109 -0.62 3.22 -12.38
C GLN A 109 -0.52 4.70 -11.94
N PRO A 110 -1.18 5.06 -10.82
CA PRO A 110 -1.41 6.45 -10.42
C PRO A 110 -0.14 7.12 -9.91
N THR A 111 -0.10 8.45 -10.04
CA THR A 111 0.90 9.26 -9.31
C THR A 111 0.47 9.48 -7.86
N PHE A 112 1.44 9.77 -7.01
CA PHE A 112 1.21 10.08 -5.60
C PHE A 112 2.23 11.09 -5.09
N SER A 113 1.88 11.74 -3.99
CA SER A 113 2.83 12.57 -3.25
C SER A 113 2.57 12.48 -1.75
N PHE A 114 3.62 12.54 -0.95
CA PHE A 114 3.51 12.65 0.50
C PHE A 114 4.64 13.46 1.11
N THR A 115 4.40 14.00 2.29
CA THR A 115 5.39 14.71 3.10
C THR A 115 5.68 13.89 4.34
N VAL A 116 6.95 13.77 4.71
CA VAL A 116 7.43 13.25 5.98
C VAL A 116 7.90 14.42 6.84
N ASN A 117 7.26 14.63 7.98
CA ASN A 117 7.68 15.64 8.95
C ASN A 117 8.59 14.97 9.98
N TRP A 118 9.89 15.16 9.84
CA TRP A 118 10.87 14.36 10.59
C TRP A 118 10.87 14.71 12.08
N ARG A 119 10.81 13.66 12.90
CA ARG A 119 11.11 13.72 14.32
C ARG A 119 12.59 13.42 14.49
N LEU A 120 13.29 14.33 15.15
CA LEU A 120 14.70 14.21 15.50
C LEU A 120 14.85 13.96 17.01
N ARG A 121 15.88 13.21 17.40
CA ARG A 121 16.23 13.01 18.82
C ARG A 121 16.60 14.33 19.49
N ASP A 122 17.40 15.14 18.82
CA ASP A 122 17.76 16.48 19.27
C ASP A 122 16.80 17.51 18.63
N SER A 123 16.02 18.17 19.49
CA SER A 123 14.84 18.96 19.10
C SER A 123 15.15 20.34 18.49
N GLY A 124 16.43 20.68 18.30
CA GLY A 124 16.88 21.99 17.80
C GLY A 124 16.84 22.13 16.28
N ALA A 125 16.76 21.02 15.54
CA ALA A 125 16.69 21.02 14.09
C ALA A 125 15.29 20.62 13.60
N ALA A 126 14.84 21.27 12.53
CA ALA A 126 13.60 20.92 11.84
C ALA A 126 13.92 20.55 10.40
N GLN A 127 13.34 19.47 9.91
CA GLN A 127 13.48 19.07 8.51
C GLN A 127 12.24 18.32 8.04
N ALA A 128 11.96 18.41 6.74
CA ALA A 128 10.87 17.69 6.10
C ALA A 128 11.34 17.11 4.76
N THR A 129 10.79 15.97 4.37
CA THR A 129 11.00 15.42 3.02
C THR A 129 9.68 15.33 2.29
N VAL A 130 9.61 15.85 1.08
CA VAL A 130 8.51 15.58 0.16
C VAL A 130 8.91 14.50 -0.83
N PHE A 131 7.99 13.58 -1.10
CA PHE A 131 8.11 12.55 -2.11
C PHE A 131 7.04 12.78 -3.18
N LEU A 132 7.43 12.65 -4.45
CA LEU A 132 6.54 12.67 -5.60
C LEU A 132 6.91 11.48 -6.48
N GLY A 133 5.93 10.65 -6.80
CA GLY A 133 6.20 9.40 -7.52
C GLY A 133 5.02 8.83 -8.24
N GLN A 134 5.23 7.63 -8.77
CA GLN A 134 4.26 6.83 -9.48
C GLN A 134 4.37 5.37 -9.08
N CYS A 135 3.22 4.70 -8.95
CA CYS A 135 3.17 3.26 -8.78
C CYS A 135 3.19 2.56 -10.14
N TYR A 136 3.98 1.50 -10.25
CA TYR A 136 4.05 0.64 -11.42
C TYR A 136 3.66 -0.79 -11.05
N VAL A 137 3.13 -1.53 -12.03
CA VAL A 137 2.84 -2.96 -11.93
C VAL A 137 3.55 -3.67 -13.07
N ASP A 138 4.39 -4.65 -12.75
CA ASP A 138 5.12 -5.41 -13.75
C ASP A 138 4.27 -6.54 -14.38
N THR A 139 4.87 -7.28 -15.32
CA THR A 139 4.20 -8.43 -15.98
C THR A 139 3.88 -9.58 -15.03
N ASN A 140 4.51 -9.63 -13.86
CA ASN A 140 4.26 -10.63 -12.81
C ASN A 140 3.20 -10.17 -11.80
N GLY A 141 2.70 -8.93 -11.94
CA GLY A 141 1.75 -8.33 -11.01
C GLY A 141 2.38 -7.80 -9.72
N GLU A 142 3.71 -7.64 -9.69
CA GLU A 142 4.44 -7.03 -8.58
C GLU A 142 4.41 -5.50 -8.68
N GLU A 143 4.20 -4.85 -7.53
CA GLU A 143 4.06 -3.40 -7.43
C GLU A 143 5.36 -2.75 -6.98
N THR A 144 5.76 -1.69 -7.69
CA THR A 144 6.87 -0.82 -7.28
C THR A 144 6.43 0.63 -7.22
N LEU A 145 6.96 1.39 -6.26
CA LEU A 145 6.78 2.84 -6.22
C LEU A 145 8.09 3.50 -6.59
N HIS A 146 8.09 4.30 -7.66
CA HIS A 146 9.26 5.06 -8.07
C HIS A 146 9.03 6.51 -7.69
N ALA A 147 9.88 7.06 -6.82
CA ALA A 147 9.71 8.41 -6.30
C ALA A 147 11.00 9.23 -6.41
N LEU A 148 10.84 10.50 -6.75
CA LEU A 148 11.80 11.56 -6.45
C LEU A 148 11.48 12.10 -5.05
N TRP A 149 12.49 12.53 -4.31
CA TRP A 149 12.30 13.25 -3.06
C TRP A 149 13.16 14.49 -2.95
N LEU A 150 12.66 15.46 -2.19
CA LEU A 150 13.38 16.66 -1.76
C LEU A 150 13.37 16.69 -0.24
N LEU A 151 14.55 16.60 0.37
CA LEU A 151 14.76 16.85 1.79
C LEU A 151 15.04 18.34 1.96
N ARG A 152 14.34 18.97 2.90
CA ARG A 152 14.52 20.37 3.26
C ARG A 152 14.87 20.48 4.73
N GLU A 153 16.07 20.97 5.02
CA GLU A 153 16.51 21.36 6.36
C GLU A 153 16.07 22.82 6.64
N ALA A 154 15.63 23.10 7.85
CA ALA A 154 15.38 24.47 8.31
C ALA A 154 16.72 25.14 8.63
N ASN A 155 16.86 26.39 8.18
CA ASN A 155 18.04 27.21 8.41
C ASN A 155 17.68 28.50 9.13
N ASP A 156 18.60 29.02 9.93
CA ASP A 156 18.41 30.23 10.73
C ASP A 156 18.40 31.52 9.90
N SER A 157 18.90 31.48 8.66
CA SER A 157 18.91 32.65 7.77
C SER A 157 18.75 32.28 6.29
N PRO A 158 18.19 33.20 5.47
CA PRO A 158 18.13 33.02 4.02
C PRO A 158 19.49 32.91 3.33
N ALA A 159 20.57 33.42 3.94
CA ALA A 159 21.92 33.33 3.37
C ALA A 159 22.42 31.88 3.29
N GLU A 160 21.88 30.98 4.10
CA GLU A 160 22.20 29.56 4.11
C GLU A 160 21.23 28.73 3.24
N ASP A 161 20.22 29.34 2.62
CA ASP A 161 19.17 28.64 1.87
C ASP A 161 19.72 27.73 0.74
N TRP A 162 20.80 28.18 0.11
CA TRP A 162 21.44 27.53 -1.04
C TRP A 162 21.85 26.07 -0.78
N LYS A 163 22.09 25.69 0.49
CA LYS A 163 22.49 24.32 0.89
C LYS A 163 21.41 23.53 1.60
N ALA A 164 20.23 24.11 1.84
CA ALA A 164 19.20 23.51 2.71
C ALA A 164 18.38 22.41 2.02
N THR A 165 18.50 22.24 0.70
CA THR A 165 17.71 21.28 -0.07
C THR A 165 18.59 20.19 -0.65
N ARG A 166 18.30 18.93 -0.32
CA ARG A 166 18.89 17.74 -0.96
C ARG A 166 17.84 17.06 -1.83
N ILE A 167 18.29 16.42 -2.92
CA ILE A 167 17.44 15.70 -3.88
C ILE A 167 17.91 14.26 -4.01
N GLY A 168 16.98 13.35 -4.24
CA GLY A 168 17.31 11.99 -4.60
C GLY A 168 16.11 11.21 -5.11
N THR A 169 16.31 9.92 -5.30
CA THR A 169 15.28 8.98 -5.73
C THR A 169 15.16 7.83 -4.75
N SER A 170 14.02 7.18 -4.73
CA SER A 170 13.80 5.92 -4.00
C SER A 170 12.86 5.03 -4.78
N VAL A 171 13.21 3.74 -4.83
CA VAL A 171 12.29 2.69 -5.28
C VAL A 171 11.78 1.94 -4.07
N PHE A 172 10.46 1.80 -3.95
CA PHE A 172 9.83 1.03 -2.89
C PHE A 172 9.16 -0.22 -3.43
N THR A 173 9.24 -1.31 -2.67
CA THR A 173 8.55 -2.58 -2.92
C THR A 173 7.62 -2.92 -1.77
N ARG A 174 6.54 -3.64 -2.07
CA ARG A 174 5.57 -4.05 -1.05
C ARG A 174 6.19 -5.09 -0.11
N ILE A 175 6.02 -4.91 1.20
CA ILE A 175 6.38 -5.93 2.19
C ILE A 175 5.21 -6.92 2.29
N LYS A 176 5.50 -8.20 2.05
CA LYS A 176 4.53 -9.31 2.14
C LYS A 176 4.34 -9.76 3.59
#